data_AF-A0A355GCI8-F1
#
_entry.id   AF-A0A355GCI8-F1
#
_cell.length_a   1.000
_cell.length_b   1.000
_cell.length_c   1.000
_cell.angle_alpha   90.00
_cell.angle_beta   90.00
_cell.angle_gamma   90.00
#
_symmetry.space_group_name_H-M   'P 1'
#
loop_
_entity.id
_entity.type
_entity.pdbx_description
1 polymer ?
#
loop_
_entity_poly.entity_id
_entity_poly.type
_entity_poly.pdbx_seq_one_letter_code
_entity_poly.pdbx_strand_id
1 'polypeptide(L)'
;MPLNTVSVFLFSFLLLCVPRSELAAQKNAELERKSPDFRIQLSTATKGYDGKTCWVHARAGAIPVGAPGNDLDNPIVVMTMQKLLLSGSDIFYALNSMRTDDLGKTWQGPIEQKNLSRHDLPDGGEVVVSDFWPQWHAASKTLLGIGHTVRYYNNRIVKEKNVRVSSYATYDPKKNLWSPWKSLELPDGPEFVSSGAGSVQRYDLSNGDILLPVYYKRPERKYSDVMVLRC
;
A
#
# COMPACT_ATOMS: atom_id res chain seq x y z
N MET A 1 -23.73 -68.35 57.74
CA MET A 1 -22.78 -68.80 56.69
C MET A 1 -23.58 -69.06 55.41
N PRO A 2 -23.08 -68.78 54.20
CA PRO A 2 -22.41 -67.57 53.68
C PRO A 2 -23.16 -66.94 52.46
N LEU A 3 -22.73 -65.71 52.11
CA LEU A 3 -22.72 -64.96 50.84
C LEU A 3 -23.82 -65.14 49.76
N ASN A 4 -24.39 -64.01 49.30
CA ASN A 4 -24.08 -63.53 47.94
C ASN A 4 -24.41 -62.05 47.69
N THR A 5 -23.53 -61.46 46.88
CA THR A 5 -23.31 -60.06 46.55
C THR A 5 -24.27 -59.58 45.46
N VAL A 6 -24.78 -58.34 45.57
CA VAL A 6 -25.32 -57.58 44.41
C VAL A 6 -24.74 -56.17 44.47
N SER A 7 -23.94 -55.82 43.46
CA SER A 7 -23.43 -54.46 43.25
C SER A 7 -24.51 -53.55 42.69
N VAL A 8 -24.74 -52.41 43.34
CA VAL A 8 -25.50 -51.29 42.78
C VAL A 8 -24.55 -50.11 42.63
N PHE A 9 -24.32 -49.66 41.40
CA PHE A 9 -23.51 -48.49 41.08
C PHE A 9 -24.27 -47.21 41.46
N LEU A 10 -23.72 -46.42 42.39
CA LEU A 10 -24.16 -45.06 42.67
C LEU A 10 -23.67 -44.12 41.55
N PHE A 11 -24.59 -43.51 40.82
CA PHE A 11 -24.28 -42.38 39.93
C PHE A 11 -24.09 -41.11 40.78
N SER A 12 -22.84 -40.64 40.87
CA SER A 12 -22.50 -39.38 41.52
C SER A 12 -22.80 -38.22 40.56
N PHE A 13 -23.81 -37.41 40.86
CA PHE A 13 -24.05 -36.13 40.21
C PHE A 13 -22.97 -35.13 40.70
N LEU A 14 -21.89 -34.94 39.93
CA LEU A 14 -21.00 -33.80 40.14
C LEU A 14 -21.68 -32.55 39.54
N LEU A 15 -22.20 -31.67 40.40
CA LEU A 15 -22.44 -30.28 40.04
C LEU A 15 -21.08 -29.64 39.74
N LEU A 16 -20.79 -29.41 38.47
CA LEU A 16 -19.70 -28.55 38.04
C LEU A 16 -20.08 -27.10 38.35
N CYS A 17 -19.60 -26.57 39.47
CA CYS A 17 -19.54 -25.13 39.71
C CYS A 17 -18.60 -24.50 38.67
N VAL A 18 -19.16 -23.97 37.59
CA VAL A 18 -18.42 -23.11 36.67
C VAL A 18 -18.06 -21.82 37.43
N PRO A 19 -16.78 -21.43 37.53
CA PRO A 19 -16.42 -20.17 38.12
C PRO A 19 -16.99 -19.06 37.23
N ARG A 20 -17.89 -18.26 37.82
CA ARG A 20 -18.40 -17.04 37.22
C ARG A 20 -17.19 -16.13 37.05
N SER A 21 -16.65 -16.06 35.84
CA SER A 21 -15.61 -15.10 35.48
C SER A 21 -16.20 -13.71 35.68
N GLU A 22 -15.91 -13.10 36.84
CA GLU A 22 -16.10 -11.68 37.05
C GLU A 22 -15.17 -10.97 36.07
N LEU A 23 -15.71 -10.65 34.89
CA LEU A 23 -15.15 -9.63 34.02
C LEU A 23 -15.33 -8.32 34.79
N ALA A 24 -14.40 -8.04 35.71
CA ALA A 24 -14.30 -6.76 36.37
C ALA A 24 -14.18 -5.73 35.25
N ALA A 25 -15.27 -4.97 35.03
CA ALA A 25 -15.28 -3.84 34.13
C ALA A 25 -14.13 -2.95 34.55
N GLN A 26 -13.07 -2.93 33.74
CA GLN A 26 -11.94 -2.05 33.91
C GLN A 26 -12.54 -0.64 33.96
N LYS A 27 -12.53 -0.01 35.14
CA LYS A 27 -12.92 1.38 35.34
C LYS A 27 -12.30 2.17 34.19
N ASN A 28 -13.13 2.84 33.39
CA ASN A 28 -12.69 3.71 32.32
C ASN A 28 -11.60 4.63 32.87
N ALA A 29 -10.35 4.34 32.55
CA ALA A 29 -9.30 5.33 32.70
C ALA A 29 -9.70 6.44 31.73
N GLU A 30 -10.10 7.58 32.26
CA GLU A 30 -10.12 8.83 31.49
C GLU A 30 -8.69 9.06 31.02
N LEU A 31 -8.36 8.50 29.85
CA LEU A 31 -7.23 8.93 29.06
C LEU A 31 -7.50 10.40 28.77
N GLU A 32 -6.83 11.30 29.49
CA GLU A 32 -6.76 12.71 29.14
C GLU A 32 -6.34 12.78 27.67
N ARG A 33 -7.32 13.01 26.78
CA ARG A 33 -7.04 13.29 25.37
C ARG A 33 -6.47 14.68 25.34
N LYS A 34 -5.15 14.80 25.52
CA LYS A 34 -4.43 16.03 25.17
C LYS A 34 -4.78 16.35 23.72
N SER A 35 -5.40 17.51 23.52
CA SER A 35 -5.60 18.04 22.19
C SER A 35 -4.25 18.08 21.49
N PRO A 36 -4.14 17.53 20.28
CA PRO A 36 -2.87 17.55 19.57
C PRO A 36 -2.38 18.99 19.38
N ASP A 37 -1.05 19.20 19.46
CA ASP A 37 -0.39 20.50 19.20
C ASP A 37 -0.28 20.78 17.70
N PHE A 38 -1.30 20.43 16.93
CA PHE A 38 -1.38 20.71 15.50
C PHE A 38 -2.78 21.11 15.09
N ARG A 39 -2.84 21.95 14.06
CA ARG A 39 -4.09 22.34 13.40
C ARG A 39 -4.28 21.49 12.15
N ILE A 40 -5.46 20.90 12.01
CA ILE A 40 -5.89 20.26 10.76
C ILE A 40 -6.56 21.32 9.89
N GLN A 41 -6.09 21.44 8.64
CA GLN A 41 -6.74 22.26 7.62
C GLN A 41 -7.04 21.39 6.40
N LEU A 42 -8.26 21.49 5.89
CA LEU A 42 -8.63 20.88 4.62
C LEU A 42 -8.33 21.85 3.48
N SER A 43 -7.62 21.38 2.47
CA SER A 43 -7.43 22.05 1.19
C SER A 43 -7.71 21.08 0.04
N THR A 44 -7.93 21.61 -1.17
CA THR A 44 -8.15 20.80 -2.38
C THR A 44 -6.99 21.04 -3.33
N ALA A 45 -6.22 19.99 -3.64
CA ALA A 45 -5.15 20.07 -4.63
C ALA A 45 -5.71 20.21 -6.06
N THR A 46 -6.68 19.37 -6.43
CA THR A 46 -7.36 19.41 -7.73
C THR A 46 -8.69 18.67 -7.70
N LYS A 47 -9.52 18.85 -8.73
CA LYS A 47 -10.76 18.10 -9.00
C LYS A 47 -10.66 17.50 -10.40
N GLY A 48 -11.27 16.35 -10.64
CA GLY A 48 -11.18 15.71 -11.96
C GLY A 48 -12.16 14.59 -12.22
N TYR A 49 -13.30 14.58 -11.54
CA TYR A 49 -14.42 13.71 -11.86
C TYR A 49 -15.27 14.36 -12.96
N ASP A 50 -15.45 13.66 -14.08
CA ASP A 50 -16.22 14.14 -15.24
C ASP A 50 -17.35 13.17 -15.65
N GLY A 51 -17.67 12.19 -14.80
CA GLY A 51 -18.64 11.13 -15.09
C GLY A 51 -18.12 10.00 -15.98
N LYS A 52 -16.92 10.13 -16.56
CA LYS A 52 -16.23 9.09 -17.33
C LYS A 52 -14.93 8.65 -16.68
N THR A 53 -14.20 9.58 -16.09
CA THR A 53 -12.93 9.37 -15.42
C THR A 53 -12.88 10.10 -14.08
N CYS A 54 -11.99 9.64 -13.18
CA CYS A 54 -11.66 10.33 -11.95
C CYS A 54 -10.17 10.16 -11.60
N TRP A 55 -9.69 10.98 -10.65
CA TRP A 55 -8.38 10.80 -10.06
C TRP A 55 -8.45 9.80 -8.91
N VAL A 56 -7.59 8.79 -8.92
CA VAL A 56 -7.46 7.78 -7.87
C VAL A 56 -6.02 7.67 -7.40
N HIS A 57 -5.83 6.96 -6.28
CA HIS A 57 -4.52 6.65 -5.71
C HIS A 57 -3.66 7.88 -5.40
N ALA A 58 -4.31 8.98 -5.00
CA ALA A 58 -3.64 10.19 -4.55
C ALA A 58 -2.81 9.89 -3.29
N ARG A 59 -1.49 9.81 -3.46
CA ARG A 59 -0.51 9.50 -2.41
C ARG A 59 0.66 10.44 -2.51
N ALA A 60 1.13 10.92 -1.37
CA ALA A 60 2.20 11.90 -1.34
C ALA A 60 3.36 11.45 -0.45
N GLY A 61 4.54 11.89 -0.84
CA GLY A 61 5.77 11.82 -0.05
C GLY A 61 6.44 13.17 -0.03
N ALA A 62 7.16 13.45 1.06
CA ALA A 62 7.82 14.72 1.30
C ALA A 62 9.34 14.55 1.25
N ILE A 63 10.01 15.41 0.49
CA ILE A 63 11.47 15.56 0.47
C ILE A 63 11.83 16.59 1.55
N PRO A 64 12.63 16.23 2.56
CA PRO A 64 12.97 17.14 3.66
C PRO A 64 13.69 18.42 3.21
N VAL A 65 13.63 19.46 4.04
CA VAL A 65 14.44 20.67 3.90
C VAL A 65 15.92 20.30 3.96
N GLY A 66 16.73 20.86 3.05
CA GLY A 66 18.17 20.61 2.97
C GLY A 66 18.55 19.22 2.45
N ALA A 67 17.58 18.38 2.06
CA ALA A 67 17.87 17.15 1.35
C ALA A 67 18.42 17.45 -0.05
N PRO A 68 19.22 16.53 -0.66
CA PRO A 68 19.75 16.74 -2.01
C PRO A 68 18.65 17.13 -3.02
N GLY A 69 18.80 18.31 -3.61
CA GLY A 69 17.86 18.86 -4.60
C GLY A 69 16.62 19.56 -4.03
N ASN A 70 16.56 19.77 -2.70
CA ASN A 70 15.63 20.70 -2.07
C ASN A 70 16.39 21.86 -1.41
N ASP A 71 16.50 22.96 -2.16
CA ASP A 71 17.17 24.20 -1.71
C ASP A 71 16.15 25.20 -1.09
N LEU A 72 14.94 24.75 -0.78
CA LEU A 72 13.86 25.56 -0.22
C LEU A 72 13.80 25.48 1.31
N ASP A 73 13.18 26.48 1.94
CA ASP A 73 12.91 26.50 3.39
C ASP A 73 11.73 25.58 3.80
N ASN A 74 11.02 25.00 2.83
CA ASN A 74 9.93 24.06 3.03
C ASN A 74 10.27 22.68 2.44
N PRO A 75 9.66 21.58 2.94
CA PRO A 75 9.71 20.31 2.24
C PRO A 75 9.04 20.41 0.88
N ILE A 76 9.62 19.77 -0.13
CA ILE A 76 8.95 19.55 -1.42
C ILE A 76 8.03 18.34 -1.24
N VAL A 77 6.73 18.52 -1.46
CA VAL A 77 5.76 17.40 -1.41
C VAL A 77 5.35 17.03 -2.83
N VAL A 78 5.51 15.76 -3.17
CA VAL A 78 5.14 15.21 -4.47
C VAL A 78 4.01 14.22 -4.26
N MET A 79 2.88 14.47 -4.90
CA MET A 79 1.71 13.60 -4.91
C MET A 79 1.62 12.88 -6.25
N THR A 80 1.48 11.56 -6.24
CA THR A 80 1.15 10.78 -7.43
C THR A 80 -0.33 10.42 -7.45
N MET A 81 -0.91 10.34 -8.65
CA MET A 81 -2.31 9.93 -8.88
C MET A 81 -2.48 9.37 -10.29
N GLN A 82 -3.54 8.60 -10.52
CA GLN A 82 -3.86 8.05 -11.85
C GLN A 82 -5.27 8.45 -12.27
N LYS A 83 -5.45 8.65 -13.58
CA LYS A 83 -6.79 8.64 -14.15
C LYS A 83 -7.30 7.21 -14.17
N LEU A 84 -8.49 7.00 -13.62
CA LEU A 84 -9.28 5.78 -13.72
C LEU A 84 -10.39 6.01 -14.76
N LEU A 85 -10.57 5.09 -15.71
CA LEU A 85 -11.79 5.02 -16.53
C LEU A 85 -12.89 4.27 -15.78
N LEU A 86 -14.01 4.95 -15.52
CA LEU A 86 -15.11 4.45 -14.68
C LEU A 86 -15.95 3.34 -15.32
N SER A 87 -15.99 3.30 -16.66
CA SER A 87 -16.76 2.29 -17.40
C SER A 87 -16.08 0.91 -17.44
N GLY A 88 -14.86 0.78 -16.91
CA GLY A 88 -14.15 -0.48 -16.80
C GLY A 88 -13.92 -0.92 -15.36
N SER A 89 -13.48 -2.17 -15.20
CA SER A 89 -12.99 -2.69 -13.92
C SER A 89 -11.54 -2.26 -13.74
N ASP A 90 -11.33 -1.11 -13.09
CA ASP A 90 -10.01 -0.61 -12.69
C ASP A 90 -9.04 -0.38 -13.84
N ILE A 91 -9.44 0.38 -14.87
CA ILE A 91 -8.53 0.75 -15.97
C ILE A 91 -7.79 2.04 -15.62
N PHE A 92 -6.53 1.89 -15.20
CA PHE A 92 -5.64 3.00 -14.85
C PHE A 92 -4.78 3.45 -16.05
N TYR A 93 -4.75 4.75 -16.31
CA TYR A 93 -3.82 5.35 -17.26
C TYR A 93 -2.45 5.63 -16.60
N ALA A 94 -1.58 6.33 -17.32
CA ALA A 94 -0.26 6.73 -16.83
C ALA A 94 -0.34 7.47 -15.48
N LEU A 95 0.66 7.26 -14.63
CA LEU A 95 0.82 8.04 -13.40
C LEU A 95 1.03 9.51 -13.74
N ASN A 96 0.28 10.34 -13.03
CA ASN A 96 0.45 11.78 -13.01
C ASN A 96 1.06 12.17 -11.65
N SER A 97 1.81 13.26 -11.63
CA SER A 97 2.29 13.86 -10.38
C SER A 97 1.84 15.30 -10.24
N MET A 98 1.60 15.70 -8.99
CA MET A 98 1.49 17.08 -8.56
C MET A 98 2.61 17.40 -7.57
N ARG A 99 3.02 18.67 -7.51
CA ARG A 99 4.07 19.13 -6.62
C ARG A 99 3.64 20.39 -5.87
N THR A 100 3.98 20.48 -4.60
CA THR A 100 3.90 21.70 -3.81
C THR A 100 5.22 21.97 -3.09
N ASP A 101 5.58 23.25 -3.08
CA ASP A 101 6.80 23.80 -2.48
C ASP A 101 6.44 24.75 -1.30
N ASP A 102 5.14 24.89 -0.99
CA ASP A 102 4.59 25.87 -0.06
C ASP A 102 3.58 25.26 0.92
N LEU A 103 3.82 24.00 1.30
CA LEU A 103 3.01 23.22 2.24
C LEU A 103 1.55 23.02 1.78
N GLY A 104 1.35 22.91 0.46
CA GLY A 104 0.05 22.60 -0.14
C GLY A 104 -0.87 23.81 -0.31
N LYS A 105 -0.35 25.04 -0.22
CA LYS A 105 -1.12 26.25 -0.57
C LYS A 105 -1.36 26.33 -2.07
N THR A 106 -0.35 25.98 -2.86
CA THR A 106 -0.44 25.85 -4.32
C THR A 106 0.10 24.50 -4.77
N TRP A 107 -0.41 24.01 -5.90
CA TRP A 107 0.00 22.76 -6.52
C TRP A 107 0.30 22.97 -8.00
N GLN A 108 1.48 22.51 -8.44
CA GLN A 108 1.83 22.37 -9.84
C GLN A 108 1.30 21.04 -10.36
N GLY A 109 0.67 21.03 -11.54
CA GLY A 109 0.08 19.84 -12.17
C GLY A 109 -1.44 19.72 -11.98
N PRO A 110 -2.03 18.55 -12.25
CA PRO A 110 -1.39 17.25 -12.55
C PRO A 110 -0.62 17.25 -13.87
N ILE A 111 0.57 16.63 -13.85
CA ILE A 111 1.43 16.43 -15.03
C ILE A 111 1.61 14.92 -15.23
N GLU A 112 1.32 14.42 -16.43
CA GLU A 112 1.60 13.03 -16.77
C GLU A 112 3.11 12.76 -16.76
N GLN A 113 3.52 11.72 -16.05
CA GLN A 113 4.91 11.31 -15.94
C GLN A 113 5.21 10.25 -17.00
N LYS A 114 5.77 10.69 -18.15
CA LYS A 114 6.04 9.82 -19.31
C LYS A 114 6.83 8.55 -18.97
N ASN A 115 7.77 8.65 -18.01
CA ASN A 115 8.58 7.54 -17.55
C ASN A 115 7.79 6.50 -16.72
N LEU A 116 6.56 6.82 -16.34
CA LEU A 116 5.61 5.97 -15.62
C LEU A 116 4.34 5.68 -16.45
N SER A 117 4.40 5.90 -17.77
CA SER A 117 3.32 5.57 -18.70
C SER A 117 3.20 4.07 -18.95
N ARG A 118 2.17 3.68 -19.70
CA ARG A 118 1.99 2.28 -20.12
C ARG A 118 3.11 1.86 -21.08
N HIS A 119 3.45 0.58 -21.04
CA HIS A 119 4.34 -0.06 -21.99
C HIS A 119 3.63 -1.21 -22.69
N ASP A 120 3.88 -1.38 -23.99
CA ASP A 120 3.39 -2.53 -24.75
C ASP A 120 4.13 -3.81 -24.33
N LEU A 121 3.37 -4.90 -24.25
CA LEU A 121 3.89 -6.25 -24.04
C LEU A 121 3.94 -7.01 -25.37
N PRO A 122 4.93 -7.91 -25.57
CA PRO A 122 5.05 -8.69 -26.81
C PRO A 122 3.82 -9.55 -27.16
N ASP A 123 2.99 -9.88 -26.18
CA ASP A 123 1.78 -10.69 -26.35
C ASP A 123 0.52 -9.85 -26.63
N GLY A 124 0.69 -8.57 -26.98
CA GLY A 124 -0.38 -7.63 -27.34
C GLY A 124 -1.12 -7.02 -26.15
N GLY A 125 -0.60 -7.18 -24.93
CA GLY A 125 -1.07 -6.46 -23.75
C GLY A 125 -0.36 -5.12 -23.53
N GLU A 126 -0.82 -4.37 -22.54
CA GLU A 126 -0.14 -3.19 -22.00
C GLU A 126 0.14 -3.43 -20.51
N VAL A 127 1.25 -2.91 -19.98
CA VAL A 127 1.59 -2.93 -18.56
C VAL A 127 1.84 -1.53 -18.04
N VAL A 128 1.37 -1.25 -16.82
CA VAL A 128 1.61 0.02 -16.15
C VAL A 128 1.84 -0.21 -14.67
N VAL A 129 2.65 0.63 -14.04
CA VAL A 129 2.71 0.69 -12.59
C VAL A 129 1.48 1.44 -12.05
N SER A 130 0.84 0.87 -11.03
CA SER A 130 -0.29 1.47 -10.32
C SER A 130 -0.09 1.38 -8.83
N ASP A 131 -1.07 1.88 -8.08
CA ASP A 131 -1.09 1.79 -6.62
C ASP A 131 0.20 2.34 -5.97
N PHE A 132 0.75 3.39 -6.59
CA PHE A 132 2.09 3.89 -6.34
C PHE A 132 2.13 4.86 -5.15
N TRP A 133 3.05 4.63 -4.21
CA TRP A 133 3.21 5.44 -3.00
C TRP A 133 4.62 6.05 -2.92
N PRO A 134 4.76 7.39 -3.04
CA PRO A 134 6.02 8.10 -2.80
C PRO A 134 6.37 8.18 -1.32
N GLN A 135 7.60 7.81 -0.94
CA GLN A 135 8.11 7.98 0.42
C GLN A 135 9.62 8.26 0.42
N TRP A 136 10.04 9.24 1.23
CA TRP A 136 11.45 9.59 1.34
C TRP A 136 12.24 8.47 2.01
N HIS A 137 13.28 8.01 1.34
CA HIS A 137 14.21 7.03 1.88
C HIS A 137 15.46 7.76 2.39
N ALA A 138 15.63 7.78 3.70
CA ALA A 138 16.67 8.59 4.35
C ALA A 138 18.09 8.11 4.01
N ALA A 139 18.32 6.79 3.96
CA ALA A 139 19.65 6.23 3.71
C ALA A 139 20.16 6.55 2.30
N SER A 140 19.31 6.41 1.28
CA SER A 140 19.68 6.71 -0.11
C SER A 140 19.41 8.17 -0.50
N LYS A 141 18.85 8.98 0.40
CA LYS A 141 18.49 10.39 0.18
C LYS A 141 17.69 10.61 -1.12
N THR A 142 16.66 9.79 -1.32
CA THR A 142 15.81 9.88 -2.51
C THR A 142 14.34 9.75 -2.15
N LEU A 143 13.48 10.41 -2.92
CA LEU A 143 12.06 10.11 -2.87
C LEU A 143 11.81 8.87 -3.73
N LEU A 144 11.59 7.74 -3.04
CA LEU A 144 11.38 6.44 -3.65
C LEU A 144 9.87 6.16 -3.68
N GLY A 145 9.33 5.95 -4.87
CA GLY A 145 7.96 5.51 -5.05
C GLY A 145 7.92 4.01 -5.33
N ILE A 146 6.98 3.33 -4.68
CA ILE A 146 6.77 1.88 -4.84
C ILE A 146 5.29 1.62 -5.13
N GLY A 147 5.04 0.72 -6.07
CA GLY A 147 3.71 0.22 -6.39
C GLY A 147 3.80 -1.21 -6.92
N HIS A 148 2.83 -1.57 -7.75
CA HIS A 148 2.85 -2.84 -8.47
C HIS A 148 2.41 -2.66 -9.92
N THR A 149 2.63 -3.65 -10.76
CA THR A 149 2.14 -3.63 -12.14
C THR A 149 0.71 -4.13 -12.25
N VAL A 150 -0.03 -3.56 -13.20
CA VAL A 150 -1.30 -4.06 -13.72
C VAL A 150 -1.17 -4.20 -15.23
N ARG A 151 -1.72 -5.29 -15.77
CA ARG A 151 -1.72 -5.58 -17.20
C ARG A 151 -3.13 -5.51 -17.78
N TYR A 152 -3.24 -4.86 -18.93
CA TYR A 152 -4.49 -4.74 -19.68
C TYR A 152 -4.37 -5.38 -21.05
N TYR A 153 -5.44 -6.03 -21.49
CA TYR A 153 -5.60 -6.54 -22.85
C TYR A 153 -6.91 -5.97 -23.38
N ASN A 154 -6.83 -5.12 -24.41
CA ASN A 154 -7.98 -4.35 -24.92
C ASN A 154 -8.71 -3.59 -23.80
N ASN A 155 -7.94 -2.89 -22.94
CA ASN A 155 -8.47 -2.15 -21.78
C ASN A 155 -9.30 -3.04 -20.82
N ARG A 156 -8.87 -4.29 -20.60
CA ARG A 156 -9.48 -5.19 -19.61
C ARG A 156 -8.42 -5.96 -18.86
N ILE A 157 -8.67 -6.23 -17.58
CA ILE A 157 -7.85 -7.14 -16.79
C ILE A 157 -8.24 -8.57 -17.16
N VAL A 158 -7.28 -9.32 -17.71
CA VAL A 158 -7.39 -10.77 -17.91
C VAL A 158 -6.67 -11.44 -16.75
N LYS A 159 -7.42 -12.09 -15.85
CA LYS A 159 -6.92 -12.56 -14.55
C LYS A 159 -5.70 -13.47 -14.67
N GLU A 160 -5.70 -14.36 -15.66
CA GLU A 160 -4.65 -15.36 -15.90
C GLU A 160 -3.37 -14.72 -16.45
N LYS A 161 -3.50 -13.55 -17.09
CA LYS A 161 -2.37 -12.80 -17.67
C LYS A 161 -1.88 -11.66 -16.77
N ASN A 162 -2.70 -11.22 -15.82
CA ASN A 162 -2.37 -10.12 -14.90
C ASN A 162 -1.48 -10.58 -13.74
N VAL A 163 -0.23 -10.87 -14.08
CA VAL A 163 0.82 -11.14 -13.11
C VAL A 163 1.29 -9.82 -12.50
N ARG A 164 1.11 -9.68 -11.18
CA ARG A 164 1.51 -8.49 -10.43
C ARG A 164 2.98 -8.61 -10.05
N VAL A 165 3.72 -7.54 -10.29
CA VAL A 165 5.13 -7.41 -9.92
C VAL A 165 5.29 -6.11 -9.15
N SER A 166 5.92 -6.16 -7.98
CA SER A 166 6.30 -4.96 -7.25
C SER A 166 7.27 -4.13 -8.09
N SER A 167 7.02 -2.83 -8.23
CA SER A 167 7.82 -1.94 -9.06
C SER A 167 8.14 -0.65 -8.32
N TYR A 168 9.28 -0.05 -8.64
CA TYR A 168 9.75 1.17 -7.99
C TYR A 168 10.34 2.17 -8.98
N ALA A 169 10.34 3.45 -8.60
CA ALA A 169 11.01 4.53 -9.31
C ALA A 169 11.50 5.59 -8.32
N THR A 170 12.51 6.36 -8.71
CA THR A 170 13.05 7.48 -7.91
C THR A 170 12.68 8.81 -8.53
N TYR A 171 12.46 9.83 -7.72
CA TYR A 171 12.11 11.17 -8.21
C TYR A 171 13.30 12.14 -8.15
N ASP A 172 13.49 12.90 -9.23
CA ASP A 172 14.45 14.00 -9.33
C ASP A 172 13.73 15.34 -9.06
N PRO A 173 13.94 15.96 -7.89
CA PRO A 173 13.27 17.21 -7.53
C PRO A 173 13.75 18.42 -8.34
N LYS A 174 14.93 18.38 -8.98
CA LYS A 174 15.38 19.50 -9.83
C LYS A 174 14.69 19.47 -11.18
N LYS A 175 14.44 18.27 -11.71
CA LYS A 175 13.78 18.07 -13.02
C LYS A 175 12.26 17.92 -12.93
N ASN A 176 11.72 17.76 -11.73
CA ASN A 176 10.31 17.42 -11.51
C ASN A 176 9.88 16.15 -12.29
N LEU A 177 10.74 15.12 -12.26
CA LEU A 177 10.63 13.95 -13.11
C LEU A 177 10.87 12.66 -12.32
N TRP A 178 10.01 11.67 -12.52
CA TRP A 178 10.26 10.30 -12.06
C TRP A 178 11.19 9.57 -13.03
N SER A 179 12.10 8.74 -12.52
CA SER A 179 12.85 7.80 -13.35
C SER A 179 11.91 6.81 -14.03
N PRO A 180 12.34 6.15 -15.13
CA PRO A 180 11.67 4.93 -15.58
C PRO A 180 11.53 3.96 -14.41
N TRP A 181 10.34 3.37 -14.26
CA TRP A 181 10.12 2.39 -13.22
C TRP A 181 10.84 1.09 -13.54
N LYS A 182 11.21 0.36 -12.50
CA LYS A 182 11.86 -0.95 -12.57
C LYS A 182 11.05 -1.95 -11.77
N SER A 183 10.99 -3.19 -12.26
CA SER A 183 10.50 -4.31 -11.46
C SER A 183 11.48 -4.62 -10.34
N LEU A 184 10.95 -4.94 -9.15
CA LEU A 184 11.72 -5.53 -8.07
C LEU A 184 12.02 -6.99 -8.42
N GLU A 185 13.30 -7.34 -8.41
CA GLU A 185 13.75 -8.72 -8.60
C GLU A 185 13.48 -9.50 -7.31
N LEU A 186 12.75 -10.60 -7.41
CA LEU A 186 12.42 -11.48 -6.30
C LEU A 186 13.05 -12.86 -6.55
N PRO A 187 13.33 -13.64 -5.51
CA PRO A 187 13.79 -15.01 -5.66
C PRO A 187 12.79 -15.87 -6.44
N ASP A 188 13.25 -17.03 -6.91
CA ASP A 188 12.36 -18.04 -7.45
C ASP A 188 11.47 -18.63 -6.33
N GLY A 189 10.19 -18.85 -6.64
CA GLY A 189 9.26 -19.48 -5.73
C GLY A 189 7.80 -19.22 -6.12
N PRO A 190 6.87 -20.14 -5.77
CA PRO A 190 5.45 -19.99 -6.09
C PRO A 190 4.82 -18.74 -5.45
N GLU A 191 5.38 -18.27 -4.33
CA GLU A 191 4.99 -17.01 -3.70
C GLU A 191 5.39 -15.74 -4.48
N PHE A 192 6.42 -15.81 -5.33
CA PHE A 192 6.95 -14.63 -6.02
C PHE A 192 6.46 -14.50 -7.45
N VAL A 193 5.77 -15.52 -7.99
CA VAL A 193 5.21 -15.52 -9.35
C VAL A 193 4.30 -14.32 -9.59
N SER A 194 3.40 -14.00 -8.65
CA SER A 194 2.52 -12.82 -8.70
C SER A 194 2.47 -12.21 -7.30
N SER A 195 3.34 -11.23 -7.07
CA SER A 195 3.59 -10.58 -5.78
C SER A 195 3.74 -9.08 -5.96
N GLY A 196 2.87 -8.30 -5.31
CA GLY A 196 2.75 -6.87 -5.56
C GLY A 196 2.65 -6.04 -4.28
N ALA A 197 3.50 -5.02 -4.19
CA ALA A 197 3.45 -3.92 -3.24
C ALA A 197 2.44 -2.84 -3.66
N GLY A 198 1.20 -3.23 -3.93
CA GLY A 198 0.16 -2.28 -4.31
C GLY A 198 -0.39 -1.58 -3.07
N SER A 199 -0.31 -0.24 -3.03
CA SER A 199 -1.00 0.56 -2.02
C SER A 199 -0.46 0.42 -0.61
N VAL A 200 0.78 -0.03 -0.50
CA VAL A 200 1.43 -0.30 0.77
C VAL A 200 2.19 0.91 1.28
N GLN A 201 2.12 1.11 2.59
CA GLN A 201 3.08 1.95 3.31
C GLN A 201 4.20 1.03 3.79
N ARG A 202 5.42 1.32 3.35
CA ARG A 202 6.61 0.57 3.76
C ARG A 202 7.18 1.15 5.05
N TYR A 203 8.00 0.37 5.74
CA TYR A 203 8.75 0.84 6.90
C TYR A 203 10.25 0.79 6.61
N ASP A 204 10.92 1.94 6.70
CA ASP A 204 12.36 2.05 6.44
C ASP A 204 13.10 1.89 7.79
N LEU A 205 13.99 0.91 7.87
CA LEU A 205 14.82 0.65 9.05
C LEU A 205 15.98 1.66 9.14
N SER A 206 16.54 1.83 10.34
CA SER A 206 17.63 2.79 10.57
C SER A 206 18.91 2.48 9.78
N ASN A 207 19.11 1.23 9.36
CA ASN A 207 20.22 0.82 8.49
C ASN A 207 19.94 1.04 7.00
N GLY A 208 18.75 1.51 6.62
CA GLY A 208 18.34 1.73 5.23
C GLY A 208 17.66 0.55 4.55
N ASP A 209 17.46 -0.57 5.26
CA ASP A 209 16.66 -1.67 4.72
C ASP A 209 15.18 -1.29 4.72
N ILE A 210 14.44 -1.79 3.75
CA ILE A 210 13.01 -1.55 3.63
C ILE A 210 12.25 -2.81 4.03
N LEU A 211 11.34 -2.69 4.99
CA LEU A 211 10.29 -3.68 5.25
C LEU A 211 9.09 -3.36 4.36
N LEU A 212 8.92 -4.16 3.31
CA LEU A 212 7.91 -3.96 2.27
C LEU A 212 6.82 -5.03 2.36
N PRO A 213 5.62 -4.70 2.86
CA PRO A 213 4.49 -5.59 2.76
C PRO A 213 4.14 -5.85 1.31
N VAL A 214 3.90 -7.12 0.97
CA VAL A 214 3.37 -7.52 -0.33
C VAL A 214 2.24 -8.51 -0.11
N TYR A 215 1.25 -8.43 -0.97
CA TYR A 215 0.31 -9.54 -1.12
C TYR A 215 0.70 -10.33 -2.37
N TYR A 216 0.47 -11.63 -2.31
CA TYR A 216 0.84 -12.53 -3.38
C TYR A 216 -0.20 -13.64 -3.52
N LYS A 217 -0.18 -14.30 -4.68
CA LYS A 217 -1.05 -15.43 -4.94
C LYS A 217 -0.27 -16.60 -5.50
N ARG A 218 -0.22 -17.69 -4.74
CA ARG A 218 0.33 -18.97 -5.22
C ARG A 218 -0.61 -19.59 -6.26
N PRO A 219 -0.10 -20.22 -7.33
CA PRO A 219 -0.94 -20.78 -8.41
C PRO A 219 -2.00 -21.77 -7.93
N GLU A 220 -1.67 -22.59 -6.94
CA GLU A 220 -2.53 -23.64 -6.38
C GLU A 220 -3.58 -23.13 -5.39
N ARG A 221 -3.50 -21.86 -4.97
CA ARG A 221 -4.37 -21.29 -3.94
C ARG A 221 -5.48 -20.43 -4.51
N LYS A 222 -6.65 -20.50 -3.88
CA LYS A 222 -7.81 -19.65 -4.23
C LYS A 222 -7.65 -18.20 -3.76
N TYR A 223 -7.09 -18.02 -2.57
CA TYR A 223 -6.96 -16.73 -1.89
C TYR A 223 -5.53 -16.18 -1.98
N SER A 224 -5.39 -14.87 -1.79
CA SER A 224 -4.10 -14.21 -1.66
C SER A 224 -3.59 -14.34 -0.23
N ASP A 225 -2.28 -14.43 -0.08
CA ASP A 225 -1.56 -14.39 1.18
C ASP A 225 -0.75 -13.08 1.26
N VAL A 226 -0.21 -12.77 2.44
CA VAL A 226 0.66 -11.60 2.65
C VAL A 226 2.00 -12.02 3.22
N MET A 227 3.05 -11.26 2.91
CA MET A 227 4.37 -11.37 3.53
C MET A 227 5.02 -10.00 3.62
N VAL A 228 6.14 -9.92 4.32
CA VAL A 228 6.99 -8.72 4.36
C VAL A 228 8.33 -9.09 3.73
N LEU A 229 8.68 -8.41 2.65
CA LEU A 229 10.00 -8.48 2.07
C LEU A 229 10.93 -7.57 2.87
N ARG A 230 12.19 -7.99 3.01
CA ARG A 230 13.28 -7.11 3.45
C ARG A 230 14.14 -6.82 2.23
N CYS A 231 14.13 -5.57 1.78
CA CYS A 231 14.82 -5.10 0.59
C CYS A 231 15.98 -4.17 0.94
#